data_AF-A0A3D2SV17-F1
#
_entry.id   AF-A0A3D2SV17-F1
#
_cell.length_a   1.000
_cell.length_b   1.000
_cell.length_c   1.000
_cell.angle_alpha   90.00
_cell.angle_beta   90.00
_cell.angle_gamma   90.00
#
_symmetry.space_group_name_H-M   'P 1'
#
loop_
_entity.id
_entity.type
_entity.pdbx_description
1 polymer ?
#
loop_
_entity_poly.entity_id
_entity_poly.type
_entity_poly.pdbx_seq_one_letter_code
_entity_poly.pdbx_strand_id
1 'polypeptide(L)'
;MGVRLNYTQKDGDKSPSEMRVQFIQDIPYENWSLRLNELFDHDVGEDATGGVSIETRAQLTYKFENGQRFGLESFNNFGRMNDLNGFDNQSHTLGPVAKGAFFNTGLGYETAWRVGISDAAADHAVLFAISKKF
;
A
#
# COMPACT_ATOMS: atom_id res chain seq x y z
N MET A 1 -2.54 10.26 12.49
CA MET A 1 -3.18 8.92 12.44
C MET A 1 -4.55 9.06 11.81
N GLY A 2 -4.95 8.13 10.97
CA GLY A 2 -6.25 8.12 10.30
C GLY A 2 -6.76 6.69 10.13
N VAL A 3 -8.08 6.57 10.00
CA VAL A 3 -8.75 5.31 9.67
C VAL A 3 -9.61 5.55 8.43
N ARG A 4 -9.60 4.60 7.50
CA ARG A 4 -10.45 4.60 6.32
C ARG A 4 -11.27 3.32 6.28
N LEU A 5 -12.57 3.49 6.05
CA LEU A 5 -13.50 2.40 5.79
C LEU A 5 -13.93 2.48 4.33
N ASN A 6 -13.81 1.39 3.60
CA ASN A 6 -14.32 1.28 2.24
C ASN A 6 -15.24 0.07 2.14
N TYR A 7 -16.36 0.23 1.44
CA TYR A 7 -17.22 -0.86 1.03
C TYR A 7 -17.30 -0.87 -0.48
N THR A 8 -16.97 -2.00 -1.09
CA THR A 8 -17.06 -2.21 -2.54
C THR A 8 -18.21 -3.16 -2.80
N GLN A 9 -19.34 -2.60 -3.22
CA GLN A 9 -20.46 -3.39 -3.71
C GLN A 9 -20.14 -3.92 -5.11
N LYS A 10 -20.32 -5.22 -5.31
CA LYS A 10 -20.33 -5.82 -6.65
C LYS A 10 -21.78 -5.87 -7.16
N ASP A 11 -21.96 -5.63 -8.45
CA ASP A 11 -23.27 -5.55 -9.10
C ASP A 11 -23.48 -6.70 -10.10
N GLY A 12 -24.74 -7.10 -10.30
CA GLY A 12 -25.16 -8.26 -11.09
C GLY A 12 -24.77 -9.60 -10.46
N ASP A 13 -24.36 -10.55 -11.29
CA ASP A 13 -23.93 -11.90 -10.87
C ASP A 13 -22.51 -11.92 -10.25
N LYS A 14 -21.94 -10.75 -9.90
CA LYS A 14 -20.59 -10.65 -9.34
C LYS A 14 -20.68 -10.68 -7.83
N SER A 15 -20.15 -11.74 -7.26
CA SER A 15 -19.95 -11.96 -5.82
C SER A 15 -18.47 -12.26 -5.55
N PRO A 16 -17.98 -12.14 -4.30
CA PRO A 16 -18.58 -11.43 -3.17
C PRO A 16 -18.32 -9.91 -3.20
N SER A 17 -19.06 -9.15 -2.39
CA SER A 17 -18.71 -7.76 -2.07
C SER A 17 -17.52 -7.71 -1.10
N GLU A 18 -16.86 -6.56 -0.97
CA GLU A 18 -15.65 -6.42 -0.12
C GLU A 18 -15.82 -5.28 0.89
N MET A 19 -15.47 -5.55 2.15
CA MET A 19 -15.28 -4.55 3.19
C MET A 19 -13.79 -4.41 3.51
N ARG A 20 -13.29 -3.17 3.49
CA ARG A 20 -11.90 -2.83 3.81
C ARG A 20 -11.82 -1.86 4.97
N VAL A 21 -10.98 -2.18 5.94
CA VAL A 21 -10.53 -1.26 6.99
C VAL A 21 -9.05 -0.96 6.77
N GLN A 22 -8.69 0.31 6.77
CA GLN A 22 -7.30 0.74 6.61
C GLN A 22 -6.90 1.69 7.73
N PHE A 23 -5.82 1.36 8.43
CA PHE A 23 -5.15 2.23 9.39
C PHE A 23 -3.99 2.93 8.72
N ILE A 24 -3.88 4.25 8.91
CA ILE A 24 -2.87 5.09 8.27
C ILE A 24 -2.12 5.88 9.34
N GLN A 25 -0.81 5.72 9.36
CA GLN A 25 0.09 6.42 10.28
C GLN A 25 1.14 7.17 9.45
N ASP A 26 1.40 8.42 9.80
CA ASP A 26 2.47 9.24 9.22
C ASP A 26 3.21 9.87 10.40
N ILE A 27 4.47 9.46 10.59
CA ILE A 27 5.29 9.73 11.76
C ILE A 27 6.50 10.53 11.27
N PRO A 28 6.48 11.87 11.39
CA PRO A 28 7.62 12.71 11.05
C PRO A 28 8.69 12.66 12.16
N TYR A 29 9.97 12.68 11.76
CA TYR A 29 11.11 12.83 12.66
C TYR A 29 12.22 13.61 11.95
N GLU A 30 12.42 14.87 12.33
CA GLU A 30 13.31 15.80 11.61
C GLU A 30 13.01 15.81 10.09
N ASN A 31 14.00 15.48 9.26
CA ASN A 31 13.86 15.36 7.81
C ASN A 31 13.30 13.99 7.37
N TRP A 32 13.14 13.04 8.28
CA TRP A 32 12.54 11.73 8.01
C TRP A 32 11.01 11.75 8.15
N SER A 33 10.34 10.86 7.41
CA SER A 33 8.94 10.49 7.60
C SER A 33 8.80 8.99 7.42
N LEU A 34 8.20 8.34 8.40
CA LEU A 34 7.76 6.96 8.35
C LEU A 34 6.24 6.95 8.12
N ARG A 35 5.80 6.35 7.01
CA ARG A 35 4.40 6.12 6.71
C ARG A 35 4.09 4.64 6.80
N LEU A 36 3.06 4.28 7.56
CA LEU A 36 2.56 2.92 7.69
C LEU A 36 1.09 2.87 7.27
N ASN A 37 0.75 1.86 6.48
CA ASN A 37 -0.63 1.51 6.14
C ASN A 37 -0.85 0.04 6.46
N GLU A 38 -1.88 -0.26 7.23
CA GLU A 38 -2.31 -1.62 7.54
C GLU A 38 -3.73 -1.76 7.01
N LEU A 39 -3.95 -2.71 6.11
CA LEU A 39 -5.21 -2.94 5.44
C LEU A 39 -5.73 -4.33 5.82
N PHE A 40 -7.01 -4.38 6.15
CA PHE A 40 -7.74 -5.59 6.47
C PHE A 40 -8.96 -5.68 5.56
N ASP A 41 -9.07 -6.77 4.83
CA ASP A 41 -10.12 -6.98 3.84
C ASP A 41 -10.93 -8.24 4.15
N HIS A 42 -12.24 -8.15 4.05
CA HIS A 42 -13.16 -9.26 4.27
C HIS A 42 -14.25 -9.29 3.19
N ASP A 43 -14.52 -10.49 2.68
CA ASP A 43 -15.57 -10.73 1.69
C ASP A 43 -16.93 -10.79 2.39
N VAL A 44 -17.95 -10.21 1.78
CA VAL A 44 -19.32 -10.15 2.34
C VAL A 44 -20.33 -10.47 1.24
N GLY A 45 -21.32 -11.31 1.57
CA GLY A 45 -22.41 -11.68 0.69
C GLY A 45 -22.35 -13.14 0.24
N GLU A 46 -23.05 -13.46 -0.84
CA GLU A 46 -22.97 -14.77 -1.49
C GLU A 46 -21.53 -15.06 -1.94
N ASP A 47 -21.12 -16.32 -1.92
CA ASP A 47 -19.76 -16.79 -2.25
C ASP A 47 -18.62 -16.14 -1.44
N ALA A 48 -18.92 -15.53 -0.29
CA ALA A 48 -17.90 -14.93 0.55
C ALA A 48 -16.88 -15.99 1.01
N THR A 49 -15.62 -15.75 0.69
CA THR A 49 -14.54 -16.60 1.21
C THR A 49 -14.28 -16.23 2.67
N GLY A 50 -14.26 -17.23 3.53
CA GLY A 50 -13.98 -17.03 4.95
C GLY A 50 -12.62 -16.36 5.20
N GLY A 51 -12.48 -15.74 6.37
CA GLY A 51 -11.24 -15.12 6.83
C GLY A 51 -11.07 -13.66 6.42
N VAL A 52 -10.01 -13.04 6.97
CA VAL A 52 -9.60 -11.66 6.71
C VAL A 52 -8.26 -11.71 6.01
N SER A 53 -8.09 -10.94 4.93
CA SER A 53 -6.77 -10.75 4.33
C SER A 53 -6.07 -9.53 4.91
N ILE A 54 -4.74 -9.60 4.99
CA ILE A 54 -3.90 -8.55 5.57
C ILE A 54 -2.92 -8.06 4.53
N GLU A 55 -2.84 -6.75 4.38
CA GLU A 55 -1.81 -6.09 3.60
C GLU A 55 -1.15 -4.99 4.44
N THR A 56 0.17 -4.86 4.33
CA THR A 56 0.90 -3.75 4.94
C THR A 56 1.72 -3.01 3.90
N ARG A 57 1.78 -1.68 4.04
CA ARG A 57 2.64 -0.81 3.25
C ARG A 57 3.43 0.08 4.19
N ALA A 58 4.75 0.08 4.06
CA ALA A 58 5.62 0.94 4.84
C ALA A 58 6.52 1.76 3.92
N GLN A 59 6.68 3.05 4.22
CA GLN A 59 7.62 3.92 3.52
C GLN A 59 8.43 4.71 4.53
N LEU A 60 9.74 4.72 4.36
CA LEU A 60 10.65 5.58 5.11
C LEU A 60 11.33 6.53 4.13
N THR A 61 11.13 7.84 4.28
CA THR A 61 11.66 8.84 3.35
C THR A 61 12.37 9.99 4.04
N TYR A 62 13.51 10.41 3.49
CA TYR A 62 14.24 11.62 3.87
C TYR A 62 13.86 12.78 2.96
N LYS A 63 13.60 13.96 3.53
CA LYS A 63 13.29 15.20 2.82
C LYS A 63 14.56 16.03 2.62
N PHE A 64 14.87 16.34 1.37
CA PHE A 64 15.95 17.24 0.99
C PHE A 64 15.50 18.70 1.01
N GLU A 65 16.45 19.63 1.02
CA GLU A 65 16.20 21.08 1.06
C GLU A 65 15.34 21.57 -0.12
N ASN A 66 15.50 20.95 -1.29
CA ASN A 66 14.71 21.23 -2.49
C ASN A 66 13.26 20.69 -2.43
N GLY A 67 12.85 20.12 -1.29
CA GLY A 67 11.51 19.58 -1.05
C GLY A 67 11.28 18.16 -1.60
N GLN A 68 12.24 17.61 -2.35
CA GLN A 68 12.17 16.22 -2.82
C GLN A 68 12.36 15.26 -1.65
N ARG A 69 11.76 14.08 -1.74
CA ARG A 69 11.89 13.00 -0.76
C ARG A 69 12.36 11.73 -1.44
N PHE A 70 13.34 11.06 -0.85
CA PHE A 70 13.81 9.76 -1.31
C PHE A 70 13.88 8.78 -0.14
N GLY A 71 13.73 7.49 -0.42
CA GLY A 71 13.87 6.47 0.59
C GLY A 71 13.44 5.10 0.10
N LEU A 72 12.89 4.30 1.00
CA LEU A 72 12.49 2.92 0.75
C LEU A 72 10.99 2.74 0.98
N GLU A 73 10.39 1.88 0.17
CA GLU A 73 9.02 1.39 0.30
C GLU A 73 9.03 -0.14 0.37
N SER A 74 8.19 -0.69 1.25
CA SER A 74 7.78 -2.09 1.23
C SER A 74 6.27 -2.22 1.05
N PHE A 75 5.88 -3.28 0.38
CA PHE A 75 4.49 -3.70 0.24
C PHE A 75 4.42 -5.21 0.46
N ASN A 76 3.57 -5.62 1.39
CA ASN A 76 3.45 -6.99 1.83
C ASN A 76 1.98 -7.40 1.83
N ASN A 77 1.65 -8.47 1.15
CA ASN A 77 0.33 -9.11 1.20
C ASN A 77 0.51 -10.51 1.79
N PHE A 78 -0.09 -10.72 2.97
CA PHE A 78 0.03 -11.96 3.74
C PHE A 78 -1.01 -13.02 3.34
N GLY A 79 -1.90 -12.71 2.39
CA GLY A 79 -3.03 -13.57 2.05
C GLY A 79 -4.09 -13.57 3.15
N ARG A 80 -4.96 -14.58 3.16
CA ARG A 80 -6.06 -14.71 4.13
C ARG A 80 -5.58 -15.40 5.40
N MET A 81 -6.01 -14.90 6.56
CA MET A 81 -5.63 -15.40 7.88
C MET A 81 -6.00 -16.88 8.14
N ASN A 82 -7.04 -17.39 7.48
CA ASN A 82 -7.47 -18.78 7.60
C ASN A 82 -6.68 -19.73 6.68
N ASP A 83 -5.81 -19.20 5.84
CA ASP A 83 -4.93 -19.93 4.92
C ASP A 83 -3.54 -19.29 4.92
N LEU A 84 -3.02 -19.02 6.13
CA LEU A 84 -1.70 -18.44 6.31
C LEU A 84 -0.64 -19.46 5.88
N ASN A 85 -0.26 -19.34 4.63
CA ASN A 85 0.86 -20.03 4.06
C ASN A 85 2.17 -19.28 4.43
N GLY A 86 3.29 -19.99 4.51
CA GLY A 86 4.59 -19.42 4.90
C GLY A 86 5.04 -18.25 4.02
N PHE A 87 6.13 -17.56 4.41
CA PHE A 87 6.65 -16.36 3.74
C PHE A 87 6.76 -16.48 2.20
N ASP A 88 7.15 -17.64 1.69
CA ASP A 88 7.31 -17.87 0.24
C ASP A 88 5.96 -17.85 -0.51
N ASN A 89 4.87 -18.17 0.16
CA ASN A 89 3.51 -18.13 -0.38
C ASN A 89 2.81 -16.77 -0.13
N GLN A 90 3.51 -15.82 0.49
CA GLN A 90 3.06 -14.45 0.72
C GLN A 90 3.79 -13.51 -0.25
N SER A 91 3.16 -12.39 -0.62
CA SER A 91 3.75 -11.48 -1.60
C SER A 91 4.47 -10.33 -0.90
N HIS A 92 5.80 -10.33 -0.92
CA HIS A 92 6.64 -9.33 -0.29
C HIS A 92 7.49 -8.62 -1.33
N THR A 93 7.40 -7.29 -1.34
CA THR A 93 8.20 -6.46 -2.24
C THR A 93 8.85 -5.30 -1.48
N LEU A 94 10.04 -4.92 -1.90
CA LEU A 94 10.82 -3.83 -1.32
C LEU A 94 11.55 -3.06 -2.41
N GLY A 95 11.70 -1.75 -2.28
CA GLY A 95 12.59 -1.00 -3.15
C GLY A 95 12.56 0.50 -2.95
N PRO A 96 13.30 1.25 -3.78
CA PRO A 96 13.37 2.71 -3.68
C PRO A 96 12.04 3.39 -4.00
N VAL A 97 11.81 4.52 -3.32
CA VAL A 97 10.71 5.45 -3.60
C VAL A 97 11.23 6.89 -3.64
N ALA A 98 10.70 7.67 -4.59
CA ALA A 98 10.95 9.10 -4.75
C ALA A 98 9.63 9.86 -4.82
N LYS A 99 9.55 11.01 -4.16
CA LYS A 99 8.35 11.85 -4.10
C LYS A 99 8.70 13.31 -4.12
N GLY A 100 7.82 14.13 -4.69
CA GLY A 100 8.00 15.57 -4.64
C GLY A 100 6.87 16.31 -5.31
N ALA A 101 7.10 17.59 -5.55
CA ALA A 101 6.24 18.41 -6.38
C ALA A 101 6.93 18.66 -7.73
N PHE A 102 6.14 18.67 -8.80
CA PHE A 102 6.55 19.26 -10.06
C PHE A 102 6.58 20.78 -9.86
N PHE A 103 7.71 21.41 -10.17
CA PHE A 103 7.91 22.85 -9.98
C PHE A 103 6.81 23.66 -10.68
N ASN A 104 6.19 24.58 -9.93
CA ASN A 104 5.21 25.56 -10.43
C ASN A 104 3.93 25.01 -11.07
N THR A 105 3.60 23.72 -10.89
CA THR A 105 2.36 23.14 -11.47
C THR A 105 1.27 22.86 -10.42
N GLY A 106 1.62 22.88 -9.13
CA GLY A 106 0.72 22.42 -8.06
C GLY A 106 0.48 20.90 -8.05
N LEU A 107 1.19 20.15 -8.90
CA LEU A 107 1.10 18.69 -8.98
C LEU A 107 2.21 18.04 -8.15
N GLY A 108 1.86 17.01 -7.42
CA GLY A 108 2.78 16.10 -6.75
C GLY A 108 3.04 14.85 -7.59
N TYR A 109 4.19 14.22 -7.38
CA TYR A 109 4.50 12.90 -7.93
C TYR A 109 4.99 11.95 -6.84
N GLU A 110 4.80 10.67 -7.11
CA GLU A 110 5.39 9.56 -6.37
C GLU A 110 5.75 8.46 -7.36
N THR A 111 6.99 7.99 -7.29
CA THR A 111 7.45 6.85 -8.08
C THR A 111 8.21 5.87 -7.21
N ALA A 112 7.98 4.59 -7.42
CA ALA A 112 8.68 3.53 -6.73
C ALA A 112 8.99 2.40 -7.69
N TRP A 113 10.10 1.72 -7.47
CA TRP A 113 10.43 0.46 -8.13
C TRP A 113 10.74 -0.54 -7.03
N ARG A 114 9.95 -1.62 -6.98
CA ARG A 114 10.07 -2.66 -5.97
C ARG A 114 10.47 -3.97 -6.63
N VAL A 115 11.32 -4.73 -5.95
CA VAL A 115 11.67 -6.10 -6.31
C VAL A 115 10.94 -7.07 -5.40
N GLY A 116 10.55 -8.22 -5.94
CA GLY A 116 10.04 -9.34 -5.16
C GLY A 116 11.13 -9.93 -4.26
N ILE A 117 10.80 -10.19 -3.00
CA ILE A 117 11.70 -10.87 -2.05
C ILE A 117 11.14 -12.19 -1.54
N SER A 118 10.01 -12.63 -2.09
CA SER A 118 9.37 -13.93 -1.84
C SER A 118 8.89 -14.53 -3.16
N ASP A 119 8.70 -15.85 -3.20
CA ASP A 119 8.36 -16.58 -4.43
C ASP A 119 7.00 -16.18 -5.02
N ALA A 120 6.02 -15.83 -4.18
CA ALA A 120 4.71 -15.36 -4.62
C ALA A 120 4.68 -13.85 -5.00
N ALA A 121 5.80 -13.13 -4.92
CA ALA A 121 5.88 -11.73 -5.32
C ALA A 121 6.19 -11.58 -6.82
N ALA A 122 5.70 -10.51 -7.43
CA ALA A 122 6.18 -10.12 -8.75
C ALA A 122 7.66 -9.74 -8.68
N ASP A 123 8.47 -10.23 -9.62
CA ASP A 123 9.91 -9.93 -9.70
C ASP A 123 10.18 -8.42 -9.65
N HIS A 124 9.34 -7.66 -10.37
CA HIS A 124 9.40 -6.21 -10.43
C HIS A 124 8.01 -5.59 -10.41
N ALA A 125 7.82 -4.58 -9.56
CA ALA A 125 6.63 -3.76 -9.50
C ALA A 125 6.98 -2.27 -9.56
N VAL A 126 6.40 -1.54 -10.50
CA VAL A 126 6.62 -0.09 -10.66
C VAL A 126 5.36 0.66 -10.26
N LEU A 127 5.52 1.69 -9.44
CA LEU A 127 4.50 2.66 -9.11
C LEU A 127 4.86 3.99 -9.76
N PHE A 128 3.88 4.60 -10.43
CA PHE A 128 3.95 6.00 -10.82
C PHE A 128 2.60 6.65 -10.55
N ALA A 129 2.57 7.61 -9.63
CA ALA A 129 1.36 8.30 -9.20
C ALA A 129 1.55 9.81 -9.33
N ILE A 130 0.50 10.48 -9.82
CA ILE A 130 0.39 11.93 -9.87
C ILE A 130 -0.73 12.34 -8.92
N SER A 131 -0.49 13.38 -8.13
CA SER A 131 -1.48 13.91 -7.19
C SER A 131 -1.65 15.42 -7.39
N LYS A 132 -2.84 15.93 -7.08
CA LYS A 132 -3.12 17.36 -7.00
C LYS A 132 -3.75 17.64 -5.64
N LYS A 133 -3.20 18.60 -4.90
CA LYS A 133 -3.85 19.10 -3.68
C LYS A 133 -4.80 20.23 -4.08
N PHE A 134 -6.06 20.11 -3.69
CA PHE A 134 -7.09 21.14 -3.81
C PHE A 134 -7.18 21.91 -2.50
#